data_AF-A0A963VCD7-F1
#
_entry.id   AF-A0A963VCD7-F1
#
_cell.length_a   1.000
_cell.length_b   1.000
_cell.length_c   1.000
_cell.angle_alpha   90.00
_cell.angle_beta   90.00
_cell.angle_gamma   90.00
#
_symmetry.space_group_name_H-M   'P 1'
#
loop_
_entity.id
_entity.type
_entity.pdbx_description
1 polymer ?
#
loop_
_entity_poly.entity_id
_entity_poly.type
_entity_poly.pdbx_seq_one_letter_code
_entity_poly.pdbx_strand_id
1 'polypeptide(L)'
;MLHLSPLTLRLRRLLGRSVPDFYATAIERWEVSPACEMHFPAAVMLPGQLDRIRRTEFGTMRAVRAMFQGDLNPRIGPTMAYRFRDVDHADGVLYCGGAELHLRERKNRLPVYRRPDVSVSGSMYESWLGNRWFGNWLTDDCDTYFLAAEAGQPLTTAPAPAAGHVARYEALQGMAPRRIGDAHFTDLVLFDNILNNEGRIARAKARRALLTRGFDTSPGPGVFLMRGQTGDRRLLVNELALAEHLERRHGFRVM
;
A
#
# COMPACT_ATOMS: atom_id res chain seq x y z
N MET A 1 -21.61 -23.96 3.48
CA MET A 1 -21.94 -24.07 2.03
C MET A 1 -20.65 -23.95 1.23
N LEU A 2 -20.48 -24.73 0.16
CA LEU A 2 -19.33 -24.63 -0.75
C LEU A 2 -19.60 -23.54 -1.79
N HIS A 3 -18.66 -22.61 -1.95
CA HIS A 3 -18.73 -21.50 -2.89
C HIS A 3 -17.83 -21.77 -4.09
N LEU A 4 -18.38 -21.55 -5.28
CA LEU A 4 -17.74 -21.84 -6.57
C LEU A 4 -17.13 -20.59 -7.24
N SER A 5 -17.07 -19.45 -6.56
CA SER A 5 -16.60 -18.18 -7.12
C SER A 5 -15.24 -18.28 -7.83
N PRO A 6 -14.22 -18.98 -7.31
CA PRO A 6 -12.95 -19.11 -8.03
C PRO A 6 -13.09 -19.91 -9.34
N LEU A 7 -13.93 -20.96 -9.34
CA LEU A 7 -14.22 -21.75 -10.53
C LEU A 7 -14.97 -20.93 -11.58
N THR A 8 -16.03 -20.21 -11.18
CA THR A 8 -16.84 -19.40 -12.11
C THR A 8 -16.03 -18.27 -12.74
N LEU A 9 -15.14 -17.64 -11.96
CA LEU A 9 -14.20 -16.64 -12.43
C LEU A 9 -13.17 -17.20 -13.42
N ARG A 10 -12.58 -18.37 -13.12
CA ARG A 10 -11.66 -19.06 -14.05
C ARG A 10 -12.36 -19.43 -15.35
N LEU A 11 -13.58 -19.98 -15.28
CA LEU A 11 -14.36 -20.32 -16.46
C LEU A 11 -14.69 -19.08 -17.31
N ARG A 12 -15.08 -17.96 -16.69
CA ARG A 12 -15.29 -16.70 -17.41
C ARG A 12 -14.04 -16.25 -18.18
N ARG A 13 -12.87 -16.27 -17.53
CA ARG A 13 -11.59 -15.92 -18.17
C ARG A 13 -11.26 -16.86 -19.33
N LEU A 14 -11.44 -18.18 -19.16
CA LEU A 14 -11.22 -19.17 -20.22
C LEU A 14 -12.16 -18.97 -21.41
N LEU A 15 -13.40 -18.55 -21.17
CA LEU A 15 -14.38 -18.24 -22.21
C LEU A 15 -14.22 -16.83 -22.80
N GLY A 16 -13.15 -16.11 -22.48
CA GLY A 16 -12.90 -14.74 -22.96
C GLY A 16 -13.93 -13.71 -22.46
N ARG A 17 -14.73 -14.04 -21.45
CA ARG A 17 -15.71 -13.12 -20.86
C ARG A 17 -15.02 -12.19 -19.87
N SER A 18 -15.43 -10.92 -19.86
CA SER A 18 -14.94 -9.97 -18.88
C SER A 18 -15.32 -10.41 -17.46
N VAL A 19 -14.37 -10.28 -16.54
CA VAL A 19 -14.60 -10.39 -15.11
C VAL A 19 -14.94 -8.98 -14.62
N PRO A 20 -16.03 -8.78 -13.84
CA PRO A 20 -16.35 -7.47 -13.30
C PRO A 20 -15.20 -6.94 -12.44
N ASP A 21 -14.95 -5.64 -12.52
CA ASP A 21 -14.10 -4.95 -11.54
C ASP A 21 -14.74 -5.08 -10.15
N PHE A 22 -13.94 -5.41 -9.14
CA PHE A 22 -14.42 -5.61 -7.78
C PHE A 22 -15.08 -4.34 -7.24
N TYR A 23 -14.47 -3.18 -7.45
CA TYR A 23 -15.01 -1.89 -6.98
C TYR A 23 -16.33 -1.51 -7.67
N ALA A 24 -16.59 -2.04 -8.88
CA ALA A 24 -17.87 -1.86 -9.55
C ALA A 24 -19.03 -2.63 -8.88
N THR A 25 -18.74 -3.55 -7.96
CA THR A 25 -19.77 -4.27 -7.17
C THR A 25 -20.16 -3.55 -5.88
N ALA A 26 -19.56 -2.39 -5.59
CA ALA A 26 -19.88 -1.60 -4.42
C ALA A 26 -21.35 -1.15 -4.45
N ILE A 27 -22.03 -1.25 -3.30
CA ILE A 27 -23.42 -0.80 -3.15
C ILE A 27 -23.52 0.71 -2.90
N GLU A 28 -22.41 1.31 -2.48
CA GLU A 28 -22.28 2.73 -2.20
C GLU A 28 -20.83 3.15 -2.40
N ARG A 29 -20.62 4.37 -2.90
CA ARG A 29 -19.30 4.97 -3.08
C ARG A 29 -19.36 6.45 -2.77
N TRP A 30 -18.33 6.97 -2.11
CA TRP A 30 -18.24 8.40 -1.81
C TRP A 30 -16.79 8.88 -1.91
N GLU A 31 -16.65 10.17 -2.15
CA GLU A 31 -15.35 10.82 -2.20
C GLU A 31 -14.88 11.13 -0.78
N VAL A 32 -13.67 10.68 -0.44
CA VAL A 32 -12.98 10.98 0.82
C VAL A 32 -12.09 12.21 0.66
N SER A 33 -11.47 12.35 -0.51
CA SER A 33 -10.66 13.52 -0.86
C SER A 33 -10.75 13.79 -2.35
N PRO A 34 -10.93 15.06 -2.77
CA PRO A 34 -11.12 15.39 -4.17
C PRO A 34 -9.88 15.15 -5.01
N ALA A 35 -10.13 15.04 -6.32
CA ALA A 35 -9.08 15.16 -7.31
C ALA A 35 -8.44 16.56 -7.25
N CYS A 36 -7.14 16.64 -7.49
CA CYS A 36 -6.41 17.90 -7.50
C CYS A 36 -5.40 17.97 -8.65
N GLU A 37 -4.97 19.17 -8.98
CA GLU A 37 -3.78 19.36 -9.82
C GLU A 37 -2.57 19.45 -8.92
N MET A 38 -1.53 18.68 -9.25
CA MET A 38 -0.28 18.68 -8.50
C MET A 38 0.82 19.27 -9.35
N HIS A 39 1.65 20.12 -8.75
CA HIS A 39 2.89 20.59 -9.36
C HIS A 39 4.06 19.74 -8.85
N PHE A 40 4.80 19.13 -9.78
CA PHE A 40 6.03 18.42 -9.46
C PHE A 40 7.23 19.26 -9.90
N PRO A 41 8.07 19.76 -8.98
CA PRO A 41 9.27 20.47 -9.37
C PRO A 41 10.25 19.52 -10.09
N ALA A 42 11.06 20.08 -10.97
CA ALA A 42 12.15 19.34 -11.60
C ALA A 42 13.04 18.70 -10.52
N ALA A 43 13.42 17.44 -10.73
CA ALA A 43 14.28 16.75 -9.77
C ALA A 43 15.70 17.31 -9.83
N VAL A 44 16.35 17.36 -8.65
CA VAL A 44 17.78 17.70 -8.57
C VAL A 44 18.59 16.50 -9.05
N MET A 45 19.27 16.64 -10.18
CA MET A 45 20.07 15.57 -10.78
C MET A 45 21.37 16.10 -11.38
N LEU A 46 22.40 15.25 -11.38
CA LEU A 46 23.63 15.53 -12.09
C LEU A 46 23.42 15.40 -13.62
N PRO A 47 24.22 16.11 -14.44
CA PRO A 47 24.17 15.97 -15.89
C PRO A 47 24.24 14.50 -16.35
N GLY A 48 23.39 14.13 -17.30
CA GLY A 48 23.34 12.79 -17.90
C GLY A 48 22.75 11.68 -17.02
N GLN A 49 22.32 11.95 -15.78
CA GLN A 49 21.73 10.90 -14.93
C GLN A 49 20.40 10.38 -15.46
N LEU A 50 19.57 11.25 -16.05
CA LEU A 50 18.28 10.86 -16.63
C LEU A 50 18.46 9.86 -17.78
N ASP A 51 19.57 9.96 -18.53
CA ASP A 51 19.87 9.09 -19.66
C ASP A 51 20.29 7.68 -19.25
N ARG A 52 20.63 7.48 -17.98
CA ARG A 52 20.96 6.17 -17.42
C ARG A 52 19.73 5.32 -17.13
N ILE A 53 18.52 5.89 -17.14
CA ILE A 53 17.28 5.15 -16.93
C ILE A 53 16.98 4.31 -18.17
N ARG A 54 17.11 2.98 -18.04
CA ARG A 54 16.86 2.02 -19.13
C ARG A 54 15.45 1.44 -19.16
N ARG A 55 14.78 1.42 -18.02
CA ARG A 55 13.42 0.87 -17.85
C ARG A 55 12.75 1.47 -16.63
N THR A 56 11.42 1.41 -16.62
CA THR A 56 10.58 1.78 -15.49
C THR A 56 9.66 0.63 -15.15
N GLU A 57 9.52 0.33 -13.86
CA GLU A 57 8.57 -0.68 -13.39
C GLU A 57 7.14 -0.13 -13.40
N PHE A 58 7.00 1.17 -13.13
CA PHE A 58 5.73 1.86 -13.01
C PHE A 58 5.67 3.03 -14.00
N GLY A 59 4.77 2.95 -14.97
CA GLY A 59 4.56 3.98 -15.98
C GLY A 59 5.47 3.89 -17.20
N THR A 60 5.21 4.75 -18.19
CA THR A 60 5.98 4.80 -19.44
C THR A 60 7.25 5.61 -19.27
N MET A 61 8.28 5.30 -20.06
CA MET A 61 9.53 6.05 -20.02
C MET A 61 9.36 7.54 -20.31
N ARG A 62 8.43 7.88 -21.21
CA ARG A 62 8.06 9.27 -21.52
C ARG A 62 7.49 9.99 -20.30
N ALA A 63 6.51 9.38 -19.63
CA ALA A 63 5.88 9.98 -18.45
C ALA A 63 6.89 10.18 -17.32
N VAL A 64 7.72 9.17 -17.06
CA VAL A 64 8.74 9.25 -16.00
C VAL A 64 9.79 10.33 -16.29
N ARG A 65 10.27 10.46 -17.54
CA ARG A 65 11.21 11.54 -17.91
C ARG A 65 10.58 12.92 -17.72
N ALA A 66 9.36 13.13 -18.21
CA ALA A 66 8.66 14.40 -18.07
C ALA A 66 8.40 14.77 -16.60
N MET A 67 8.11 13.79 -15.73
CA MET A 67 8.02 14.03 -14.28
C MET A 67 9.35 14.48 -13.68
N PHE A 68 10.47 13.84 -14.04
CA PHE A 68 11.79 14.24 -13.55
C PHE A 68 12.21 15.63 -14.02
N GLN A 69 11.74 16.07 -15.18
CA GLN A 69 12.02 17.40 -15.75
C GLN A 69 11.13 18.50 -15.18
N GLY A 70 10.08 18.16 -14.43
CA GLY A 70 9.12 19.13 -13.89
C GLY A 70 8.14 19.69 -14.93
N ASP A 71 8.04 19.04 -16.09
CA ASP A 71 7.25 19.51 -17.23
C ASP A 71 5.78 19.09 -17.16
N LEU A 72 5.33 18.58 -16.00
CA LEU A 72 3.98 18.03 -15.84
C LEU A 72 3.29 18.60 -14.59
N ASN A 73 2.07 19.08 -14.81
CA ASN A 73 1.08 19.34 -13.76
C ASN A 73 -0.04 18.29 -13.90
N PRO A 74 0.18 17.03 -13.50
CA PRO A 74 -0.83 16.00 -13.69
C PRO A 74 -2.04 16.26 -12.79
N ARG A 75 -3.22 16.01 -13.34
CA ARG A 75 -4.44 15.87 -12.55
C ARG A 75 -4.39 14.53 -11.82
N ILE A 76 -4.29 14.59 -10.50
CA ILE A 76 -4.32 13.44 -9.62
C ILE A 76 -5.78 13.14 -9.27
N GLY A 77 -6.18 11.88 -9.42
CA GLY A 77 -7.54 11.43 -9.12
C GLY A 77 -7.92 11.54 -7.63
N PRO A 78 -9.22 11.42 -7.32
CA PRO A 78 -9.70 11.49 -5.94
C PRO A 78 -9.28 10.26 -5.13
N THR A 79 -9.43 10.34 -3.81
CA THR A 79 -9.52 9.17 -2.93
C THR A 79 -10.99 8.88 -2.69
N MET A 80 -11.40 7.67 -3.01
CA MET A 80 -12.75 7.14 -2.90
C MET A 80 -12.82 6.08 -1.80
N ALA A 81 -14.00 5.97 -1.20
CA ALA A 81 -14.39 4.86 -0.36
C ALA A 81 -15.53 4.10 -1.02
N TYR A 82 -15.56 2.80 -0.78
CA TYR A 82 -16.48 1.86 -1.40
C TYR A 82 -17.02 0.93 -0.34
N ARG A 83 -18.35 0.86 -0.23
CA ARG A 83 -19.03 -0.02 0.69
C ARG A 83 -19.63 -1.20 -0.06
N PHE A 84 -19.49 -2.37 0.53
CA PHE A 84 -19.92 -3.66 0.02
C PHE A 84 -20.76 -4.38 1.06
N ARG A 85 -21.61 -5.30 0.60
CA ARG A 85 -22.30 -6.29 1.44
C ARG A 85 -21.99 -7.68 0.91
N ASP A 86 -22.11 -8.65 1.80
CA ASP A 86 -21.97 -10.07 1.49
C ASP A 86 -20.63 -10.42 0.81
N VAL A 87 -19.51 -9.97 1.39
CA VAL A 87 -18.17 -10.22 0.85
C VAL A 87 -17.52 -11.39 1.58
N ASP A 88 -17.07 -12.40 0.86
CA ASP A 88 -16.29 -13.49 1.46
C ASP A 88 -14.79 -13.19 1.34
N HIS A 89 -14.07 -13.15 2.45
CA HIS A 89 -12.61 -13.24 2.46
C HIS A 89 -12.19 -14.69 2.68
N ALA A 90 -11.48 -15.25 1.70
CA ALA A 90 -10.96 -16.61 1.76
C ALA A 90 -9.59 -16.70 1.09
N ASP A 91 -8.60 -17.23 1.82
CA ASP A 91 -7.25 -17.51 1.30
C ASP A 91 -6.58 -16.27 0.65
N GLY A 92 -6.74 -15.10 1.28
CA GLY A 92 -6.14 -13.84 0.84
C GLY A 92 -6.88 -13.15 -0.31
N VAL A 93 -8.11 -13.56 -0.63
CA VAL A 93 -8.91 -12.99 -1.71
C VAL A 93 -10.30 -12.62 -1.20
N LEU A 94 -10.76 -11.43 -1.56
CA LEU A 94 -12.14 -10.97 -1.37
C LEU A 94 -12.98 -11.37 -2.58
N TYR A 95 -14.17 -11.91 -2.33
CA TYR A 95 -15.14 -12.30 -3.34
C TYR A 95 -16.47 -11.57 -3.11
N CYS A 96 -16.95 -10.86 -4.13
CA CYS A 96 -18.22 -10.13 -4.09
C CYS A 96 -18.81 -10.04 -5.49
N GLY A 97 -20.11 -10.26 -5.67
CA GLY A 97 -20.81 -10.01 -6.93
C GLY A 97 -20.24 -10.74 -8.17
N GLY A 98 -19.53 -11.85 -7.99
CA GLY A 98 -18.83 -12.54 -9.08
C GLY A 98 -17.57 -11.83 -9.59
N ALA A 99 -16.98 -10.98 -8.75
CA ALA A 99 -15.66 -10.37 -8.88
C ALA A 99 -14.72 -10.88 -7.78
N GLU A 100 -13.41 -10.63 -7.94
CA GLU A 100 -12.40 -10.93 -6.92
C GLU A 100 -11.41 -9.78 -6.76
N LEU A 101 -10.95 -9.55 -5.52
CA LEU A 101 -9.86 -8.64 -5.20
C LEU A 101 -8.82 -9.37 -4.36
N HIS A 102 -7.59 -9.44 -4.86
CA HIS A 102 -6.51 -10.16 -4.21
C HIS A 102 -5.79 -9.26 -3.20
N LEU A 103 -5.71 -9.70 -1.95
CA LEU A 103 -4.96 -9.05 -0.88
C LEU A 103 -3.62 -9.73 -0.64
N ARG A 104 -3.51 -11.03 -0.93
CA ARG A 104 -2.28 -11.84 -0.84
C ARG A 104 -2.31 -12.96 -1.87
N GLU A 105 -1.14 -13.53 -2.16
CA GLU A 105 -1.08 -14.74 -2.97
C GLU A 105 -1.80 -15.89 -2.26
N ARG A 106 -2.69 -16.56 -3.01
CA ARG A 106 -3.43 -17.72 -2.53
C ARG A 106 -2.48 -18.85 -2.16
N LYS A 107 -2.65 -19.42 -0.96
CA LYS A 107 -1.91 -20.60 -0.53
C LYS A 107 -2.48 -21.86 -1.18
N ASN A 108 -3.80 -21.90 -1.38
CA ASN A 108 -4.50 -23.06 -1.91
C ASN A 108 -5.02 -22.78 -3.32
N ARG A 109 -4.73 -23.66 -4.28
CA ARG A 109 -5.20 -23.53 -5.68
C ARG A 109 -6.58 -24.13 -5.94
N LEU A 110 -7.25 -24.61 -4.89
CA LEU A 110 -8.56 -25.24 -4.97
C LEU A 110 -9.57 -24.31 -5.66
N PRO A 111 -10.40 -24.82 -6.59
CA PRO A 111 -11.35 -23.99 -7.34
C PRO A 111 -12.60 -23.62 -6.52
N VAL A 112 -12.65 -24.00 -5.24
CA VAL A 112 -13.77 -23.81 -4.32
C VAL A 112 -13.26 -23.44 -2.93
N TYR A 113 -14.09 -22.78 -2.14
CA TYR A 113 -13.87 -22.58 -0.71
C TYR A 113 -15.16 -22.81 0.07
N ARG A 114 -15.04 -23.12 1.36
CA ARG A 114 -16.19 -23.13 2.27
C ARG A 114 -16.41 -21.70 2.74
N ARG A 115 -17.65 -21.21 2.69
CA ARG A 115 -17.99 -19.89 3.25
C ARG A 115 -17.44 -19.80 4.69
N PRO A 116 -16.71 -18.74 5.04
CA PRO A 116 -16.18 -18.61 6.39
C PRO A 116 -17.31 -18.56 7.42
N ASP A 117 -17.14 -19.25 8.55
CA ASP A 117 -18.16 -19.31 9.60
C ASP A 117 -18.14 -18.02 10.48
N VAL A 118 -17.06 -17.24 10.44
CA VAL A 118 -16.92 -15.98 11.19
C VAL A 118 -17.54 -14.83 10.39
N SER A 119 -18.54 -14.17 10.98
CA SER A 119 -19.15 -12.96 10.41
C SER A 119 -18.58 -11.69 11.04
N VAL A 120 -18.29 -10.68 10.23
CA VAL A 120 -17.70 -9.40 10.68
C VAL A 120 -18.23 -8.22 9.85
N SER A 121 -18.19 -7.03 10.43
CA SER A 121 -18.33 -5.77 9.68
C SER A 121 -17.19 -4.83 10.04
N GLY A 122 -16.78 -3.99 9.11
CA GLY A 122 -15.80 -2.94 9.36
C GLY A 122 -15.08 -2.49 8.10
N SER A 123 -13.94 -1.83 8.29
CA SER A 123 -13.20 -1.15 7.23
C SER A 123 -11.82 -1.75 7.09
N MET A 124 -11.45 -2.23 5.91
CA MET A 124 -10.10 -2.76 5.67
C MET A 124 -9.18 -1.66 5.13
N TYR A 125 -7.93 -1.70 5.58
CA TYR A 125 -6.91 -0.72 5.18
C TYR A 125 -5.72 -1.33 4.43
N GLU A 126 -5.71 -2.64 4.25
CA GLU A 126 -4.58 -3.36 3.67
C GLU A 126 -4.64 -3.41 2.14
N SER A 127 -3.46 -3.46 1.53
CA SER A 127 -3.30 -3.62 0.08
C SER A 127 -2.48 -4.86 -0.25
N TRP A 128 -2.54 -5.30 -1.51
CA TRP A 128 -1.64 -6.35 -2.00
C TRP A 128 -0.17 -6.01 -1.77
N LEU A 129 0.22 -4.75 -2.06
CA LEU A 129 1.59 -4.29 -1.92
C LEU A 129 2.01 -4.26 -0.45
N GLY A 130 1.18 -3.72 0.44
CA GLY A 130 1.48 -3.66 1.87
C GLY A 130 1.52 -5.02 2.54
N ASN A 131 0.70 -5.98 2.09
CA ASN A 131 0.80 -7.36 2.55
C ASN A 131 2.07 -8.10 2.09
N ARG A 132 2.78 -7.57 1.08
CA ARG A 132 4.00 -8.15 0.51
C ARG A 132 5.27 -7.45 0.98
N TRP A 133 5.26 -6.13 1.08
CA TRP A 133 6.43 -5.32 1.37
C TRP A 133 6.19 -4.34 2.51
N PHE A 134 7.05 -4.40 3.53
CA PHE A 134 7.00 -3.51 4.68
C PHE A 134 6.99 -2.02 4.30
N GLY A 135 7.75 -1.63 3.27
CA GLY A 135 7.77 -0.24 2.78
C GLY A 135 6.39 0.23 2.33
N ASN A 136 5.69 -0.57 1.52
CA ASN A 136 4.33 -0.26 1.07
C ASN A 136 3.32 -0.33 2.22
N TRP A 137 3.48 -1.25 3.16
CA TRP A 137 2.64 -1.25 4.36
C TRP A 137 2.80 0.07 5.12
N LEU A 138 4.04 0.50 5.32
CA LEU A 138 4.34 1.73 6.05
C LEU A 138 3.89 2.98 5.31
N THR A 139 3.98 3.03 3.97
CA THR A 139 3.63 4.24 3.19
C THR A 139 2.17 4.28 2.75
N ASP A 140 1.57 3.14 2.45
CA ASP A 140 0.25 3.05 1.82
C ASP A 140 -0.80 2.62 2.86
N ASP A 141 -0.62 1.43 3.44
CA ASP A 141 -1.62 0.85 4.35
C ASP A 141 -1.74 1.65 5.65
N CYS A 142 -0.62 2.07 6.26
CA CYS A 142 -0.65 2.93 7.45
C CYS A 142 -1.33 4.29 7.21
N ASP A 143 -1.31 4.84 5.98
CA ASP A 143 -2.07 6.06 5.67
C ASP A 143 -3.57 5.76 5.55
N THR A 144 -3.91 4.60 4.98
CA THR A 144 -5.29 4.13 4.82
C THR A 144 -5.92 3.70 6.16
N TYR A 145 -5.12 3.28 7.13
CA TYR A 145 -5.60 2.88 8.46
C TYR A 145 -6.47 3.96 9.11
N PHE A 146 -6.09 5.23 9.01
CA PHE A 146 -6.84 6.32 9.62
C PHE A 146 -8.20 6.53 8.94
N LEU A 147 -8.30 6.30 7.63
CA LEU A 147 -9.59 6.30 6.92
C LEU A 147 -10.48 5.15 7.39
N ALA A 148 -9.89 3.96 7.55
CA ALA A 148 -10.60 2.80 8.06
C ALA A 148 -11.11 3.01 9.49
N ALA A 149 -10.32 3.69 10.34
CA ALA A 149 -10.69 4.02 11.71
C ALA A 149 -11.79 5.08 11.80
N GLU A 150 -11.81 6.03 10.88
CA GLU A 150 -12.87 7.02 10.78
C GLU A 150 -14.19 6.40 10.30
N ALA A 151 -14.13 5.47 9.35
CA ALA A 151 -15.31 4.80 8.81
C ALA A 151 -15.89 3.70 9.72
N GLY A 152 -15.12 3.20 10.70
CA GLY A 152 -15.56 2.14 11.60
C GLY A 152 -14.40 1.42 12.27
N GLN A 153 -14.57 0.12 12.56
CA GLN A 153 -13.48 -0.69 13.12
C GLN A 153 -12.45 -1.03 12.02
N PRO A 154 -11.17 -0.64 12.16
CA PRO A 154 -10.12 -1.06 11.22
C PRO A 154 -9.88 -2.57 11.30
N LEU A 155 -9.81 -3.19 10.13
CA LEU A 155 -9.61 -4.63 9.94
C LEU A 155 -8.40 -4.91 9.04
N THR A 156 -7.71 -6.00 9.31
CA THR A 156 -6.63 -6.52 8.47
C THR A 156 -6.54 -8.03 8.58
N THR A 157 -6.16 -8.67 7.48
CA THR A 157 -5.86 -10.11 7.44
C THR A 157 -4.38 -10.39 7.68
N ALA A 158 -3.56 -9.34 7.84
CA ALA A 158 -2.17 -9.46 8.23
C ALA A 158 -2.05 -10.10 9.61
N PRO A 159 -1.16 -11.10 9.75
CA PRO A 159 -0.94 -11.77 11.02
C PRO A 159 -0.48 -10.76 12.08
N ALA A 160 -0.69 -11.11 13.35
CA ALA A 160 -0.13 -10.32 14.44
C ALA A 160 1.38 -10.14 14.23
N PRO A 161 1.89 -8.91 14.29
CA PRO A 161 3.30 -8.69 14.08
C PRO A 161 4.07 -9.40 15.20
N ALA A 162 5.09 -10.16 14.83
CA ALA A 162 6.13 -10.51 15.78
C ALA A 162 6.80 -9.22 16.29
N ALA A 163 7.53 -9.32 17.42
CA ALA A 163 8.41 -8.24 17.85
C ALA A 163 9.26 -7.76 16.67
N GLY A 164 9.32 -6.44 16.44
CA GLY A 164 10.01 -5.89 15.27
C GLY A 164 9.41 -4.57 14.77
N HIS A 165 9.71 -4.23 13.52
CA HIS A 165 9.38 -2.94 12.94
C HIS A 165 7.86 -2.67 12.92
N VAL A 166 7.05 -3.60 12.42
CA VAL A 166 5.59 -3.43 12.31
C VAL A 166 4.97 -3.09 13.68
N ALA A 167 5.24 -3.91 14.71
CA ALA A 167 4.72 -3.68 16.06
C ALA A 167 5.13 -2.30 16.63
N ARG A 168 6.39 -1.90 16.41
CA ARG A 168 6.88 -0.58 16.84
C ARG A 168 6.19 0.57 16.11
N TYR A 169 6.00 0.47 14.80
CA TYR A 169 5.32 1.49 14.01
C TYR A 169 3.84 1.59 14.34
N GLU A 170 3.16 0.46 14.61
CA GLU A 170 1.78 0.48 15.09
C GLU A 170 1.67 1.21 16.44
N ALA A 171 2.56 0.89 17.38
CA ALA A 171 2.60 1.54 18.69
C ALA A 171 2.85 3.06 18.60
N LEU A 172 3.84 3.49 17.79
CA LEU A 172 4.15 4.93 17.60
C LEU A 172 2.99 5.72 17.00
N GLN A 173 2.13 5.07 16.23
CA GLN A 173 1.00 5.70 15.54
C GLN A 173 -0.33 5.50 16.27
N GLY A 174 -0.35 4.73 17.37
CA GLY A 174 -1.59 4.38 18.07
C GLY A 174 -2.51 3.47 17.25
N MET A 175 -1.96 2.63 16.38
CA MET A 175 -2.74 1.70 15.56
C MET A 175 -3.14 0.47 16.37
N ALA A 176 -4.42 0.10 16.34
CA ALA A 176 -4.97 -1.08 17.00
C ALA A 176 -6.00 -1.79 16.08
N PRO A 177 -5.57 -2.30 14.91
CA PRO A 177 -6.49 -2.96 13.99
C PRO A 177 -6.95 -4.30 14.55
N ARG A 178 -8.22 -4.65 14.32
CA ARG A 178 -8.70 -6.01 14.59
C ARG A 178 -8.21 -6.93 13.48
N ARG A 179 -7.45 -7.95 13.87
CA ARG A 179 -6.88 -8.93 12.94
C ARG A 179 -7.86 -10.09 12.76
N ILE A 180 -8.06 -10.49 11.52
CA ILE A 180 -9.02 -11.54 11.14
C ILE A 180 -8.37 -12.56 10.21
N GLY A 181 -8.92 -13.77 10.18
CA GLY A 181 -8.57 -14.78 9.17
C GLY A 181 -9.53 -14.74 7.98
N ASP A 182 -9.87 -15.92 7.47
CA ASP A 182 -11.01 -16.07 6.56
C ASP A 182 -12.30 -15.65 7.29
N ALA A 183 -13.09 -14.78 6.68
CA ALA A 183 -14.27 -14.19 7.28
C ALA A 183 -15.31 -13.82 6.24
N HIS A 184 -16.58 -13.89 6.62
CA HIS A 184 -17.69 -13.36 5.87
C HIS A 184 -17.98 -11.93 6.35
N PHE A 185 -17.95 -10.97 5.45
CA PHE A 185 -18.27 -9.59 5.73
C PHE A 185 -19.72 -9.30 5.41
N THR A 186 -20.49 -8.97 6.44
CA THR A 186 -21.86 -8.47 6.28
C THR A 186 -21.86 -7.04 5.75
N ASP A 187 -20.88 -6.23 6.15
CA ASP A 187 -20.67 -4.86 5.67
C ASP A 187 -19.16 -4.57 5.65
N LEU A 188 -18.62 -4.17 4.49
CA LEU A 188 -17.20 -3.92 4.30
C LEU A 188 -16.98 -2.57 3.63
N VAL A 189 -16.11 -1.73 4.19
CA VAL A 189 -15.61 -0.52 3.53
C VAL A 189 -14.16 -0.71 3.08
N LEU A 190 -13.88 -0.37 1.83
CA LEU A 190 -12.54 -0.32 1.24
C LEU A 190 -12.23 1.09 0.71
N PHE A 191 -10.95 1.40 0.56
CA PHE A 191 -10.47 2.69 0.05
C PHE A 191 -9.47 2.49 -1.09
N ASP A 192 -9.49 3.35 -2.10
CA ASP A 192 -8.52 3.38 -3.21
C ASP A 192 -7.42 4.44 -2.97
N ASN A 193 -6.86 4.46 -1.77
CA ASN A 193 -5.88 5.46 -1.31
C ASN A 193 -4.47 5.26 -1.94
N ILE A 194 -4.40 5.21 -3.27
CA ILE A 194 -3.21 4.91 -4.07
C ILE A 194 -2.60 6.19 -4.65
N LEU A 195 -3.41 7.20 -4.95
CA LEU A 195 -2.95 8.43 -5.58
C LEU A 195 -2.55 9.48 -4.55
N ASN A 196 -1.45 10.20 -4.81
CA ASN A 196 -0.92 11.25 -3.92
C ASN A 196 -1.63 12.59 -4.13
N ASN A 197 -2.95 12.61 -3.93
CA ASN A 197 -3.71 13.86 -3.89
C ASN A 197 -3.44 14.63 -2.58
N GLU A 198 -3.99 15.83 -2.48
CA GLU A 198 -3.82 16.70 -1.31
C GLU A 198 -4.24 16.02 0.00
N GLY A 199 -5.34 15.25 0.02
CA GLY A 199 -5.80 14.54 1.20
C GLY A 199 -4.84 13.45 1.64
N ARG A 200 -4.28 12.66 0.71
CA ARG A 200 -3.26 11.67 1.03
C ARG A 200 -1.98 12.32 1.56
N ILE A 201 -1.57 13.44 0.97
CA ILE A 201 -0.41 14.22 1.44
C ILE A 201 -0.65 14.76 2.86
N ALA A 202 -1.85 15.25 3.15
CA ALA A 202 -2.23 15.73 4.47
C ALA A 202 -2.17 14.60 5.51
N ARG A 203 -2.72 13.41 5.19
CA ARG A 203 -2.61 12.21 6.04
C ARG A 203 -1.16 11.80 6.28
N ALA A 204 -0.33 11.77 5.24
CA ALA A 204 1.09 11.44 5.38
C ALA A 204 1.84 12.44 6.27
N LYS A 205 1.52 13.74 6.20
CA LYS A 205 2.06 14.78 7.10
C LYS A 205 1.61 14.58 8.54
N ALA A 206 0.32 14.31 8.77
CA ALA A 206 -0.21 14.03 10.11
C ALA A 206 0.45 12.77 10.72
N ARG A 207 0.59 11.71 9.92
CA ARG A 207 1.29 10.48 10.30
C ARG A 207 2.75 10.74 10.66
N ARG A 208 3.46 11.56 9.87
CA ARG A 208 4.83 11.98 10.18
C ARG A 208 4.91 12.62 11.56
N ALA A 209 3.98 13.51 11.89
CA ALA A 209 3.94 14.16 13.21
C ALA A 209 3.78 13.16 14.36
N LEU A 210 2.98 12.09 14.18
CA LEU A 210 2.87 11.00 15.15
C LEU A 210 4.20 10.25 15.31
N LEU A 211 4.82 9.87 14.19
CA LEU A 211 6.07 9.09 14.19
C LEU A 211 7.26 9.83 14.81
N THR A 212 7.30 11.16 14.67
CA THR A 212 8.38 11.99 15.21
C THR A 212 8.06 12.54 16.59
N ARG A 213 6.87 12.28 17.14
CA ARG A 213 6.48 12.76 18.46
C ARG A 213 7.43 12.20 19.52
N GLY A 214 8.03 13.10 20.30
CA GLY A 214 8.96 12.73 21.37
C GLY A 214 10.39 12.43 20.89
N PHE A 215 10.69 12.63 19.61
CA PHE A 215 12.05 12.56 19.07
C PHE A 215 12.56 13.96 18.74
N ASP A 216 13.86 14.18 18.92
CA ASP A 216 14.50 15.37 18.40
C ASP A 216 14.54 15.29 16.87
N THR A 217 13.91 16.27 16.22
CA THR A 217 13.88 16.40 14.76
C THR A 217 14.83 17.50 14.27
N SER A 218 15.74 17.97 15.12
CA SER A 218 16.78 18.92 14.73
C SER A 218 17.62 18.33 13.58
N PRO A 219 18.06 19.16 12.61
CA PRO A 219 18.90 18.69 11.53
C PRO A 219 20.21 18.10 12.07
N GLY A 220 20.41 16.79 11.85
CA GLY A 220 21.67 16.11 12.12
C GLY A 220 22.53 15.95 10.87
N PRO A 221 23.78 15.47 11.01
CA PRO A 221 24.68 15.19 9.88
C PRO A 221 24.11 14.20 8.86
N GLY A 222 23.15 13.37 9.27
CA GLY A 222 22.53 12.33 8.46
C GLY A 222 22.87 10.94 8.97
N VAL A 223 22.10 9.96 8.48
CA VAL A 223 22.33 8.53 8.76
C VAL A 223 22.53 7.82 7.43
N PHE A 224 23.61 7.05 7.33
CA PHE A 224 23.81 6.10 6.24
C PHE A 224 23.40 4.72 6.74
N LEU A 225 22.28 4.22 6.23
CA LEU A 225 21.79 2.88 6.54
C LEU A 225 22.45 1.90 5.57
N MET A 226 23.39 1.11 6.09
CA MET A 226 24.01 0.00 5.39
C MET A 226 22.93 -0.96 4.95
N ARG A 227 23.07 -1.47 3.73
CA ARG A 227 22.13 -2.44 3.22
C ARG A 227 22.32 -3.77 3.95
N GLY A 228 21.23 -4.24 4.55
CA GLY A 228 21.17 -5.58 5.11
C GLY A 228 21.19 -6.68 4.04
N GLN A 229 21.18 -7.93 4.50
CA GLN A 229 21.19 -9.12 3.65
C GLN A 229 19.80 -9.61 3.22
N THR A 230 18.74 -8.86 3.55
CA THR A 230 17.34 -9.24 3.31
C THR A 230 16.67 -8.39 2.23
N GLY A 231 15.53 -8.88 1.70
CA GLY A 231 14.76 -8.20 0.65
C GLY A 231 15.38 -8.26 -0.75
N ASP A 232 14.79 -7.53 -1.71
CA ASP A 232 15.24 -7.57 -3.11
C ASP A 232 16.65 -7.04 -3.28
N ARG A 233 17.52 -7.82 -3.94
CA ARG A 233 18.97 -7.57 -4.04
C ARG A 233 19.26 -6.33 -4.88
N ARG A 234 19.80 -5.29 -4.25
CA ARG A 234 20.33 -4.08 -4.89
C ARG A 234 21.79 -3.96 -4.48
N LEU A 235 22.71 -4.23 -5.39
CA LEU A 235 24.13 -4.23 -5.08
C LEU A 235 24.71 -2.83 -5.25
N LEU A 236 25.20 -2.25 -4.17
CA LEU A 236 26.02 -1.04 -4.20
C LEU A 236 27.49 -1.47 -4.10
N VAL A 237 28.18 -1.52 -5.25
CA VAL A 237 29.52 -2.13 -5.39
C VAL A 237 30.59 -1.54 -4.47
N ASN A 238 30.42 -0.29 -4.05
CA ASN A 238 31.35 0.46 -3.21
C ASN A 238 30.70 0.94 -1.90
N GLU A 239 29.70 0.22 -1.37
CA GLU A 239 28.92 0.63 -0.21
C GLU A 239 29.78 0.98 1.01
N LEU A 240 30.77 0.15 1.35
CA LEU A 240 31.65 0.39 2.48
C LEU A 240 32.49 1.67 2.29
N ALA A 241 33.07 1.84 1.10
CA ALA A 241 33.85 3.04 0.79
C ALA A 241 32.97 4.31 0.82
N LEU A 242 31.71 4.21 0.42
CA LEU A 242 30.75 5.31 0.51
C LEU A 242 30.40 5.64 1.96
N ALA A 243 30.13 4.61 2.79
CA ALA A 243 29.84 4.78 4.20
C ALA A 243 31.01 5.46 4.94
N GLU A 244 32.24 4.98 4.75
CA GLU A 244 33.44 5.59 5.32
C GLU A 244 33.64 7.03 4.87
N HIS A 245 33.39 7.32 3.59
CA HIS A 245 33.50 8.68 3.06
C HIS A 245 32.47 9.62 3.70
N LEU A 246 31.21 9.19 3.81
CA LEU A 246 30.14 9.98 4.41
C LEU A 246 30.37 10.21 5.91
N GLU A 247 30.83 9.20 6.64
CA GLU A 247 31.17 9.33 8.05
C GLU A 247 32.31 10.33 8.26
N ARG A 248 33.48 10.10 7.62
CA ARG A 248 34.68 10.92 7.88
C ARG A 248 34.56 12.35 7.36
N ARG A 249 33.90 12.55 6.21
CA ARG A 249 33.88 13.85 5.52
C ARG A 249 32.63 14.68 5.82
N HIS A 250 31.52 14.01 6.12
CA HIS A 250 30.22 14.67 6.30
C HIS A 250 29.59 14.40 7.68
N GLY A 251 30.24 13.60 8.53
CA GLY A 251 29.77 13.33 9.90
C GLY A 251 28.57 12.40 9.98
N PHE A 252 28.22 11.70 8.88
CA PHE A 252 27.08 10.78 8.88
C PHE A 252 27.28 9.67 9.90
N ARG A 253 26.20 9.30 10.60
CA ARG A 253 26.20 8.09 11.42
C ARG A 253 25.95 6.87 10.52
N VAL A 254 26.87 5.92 10.49
CA VAL A 254 26.71 4.65 9.78
C VAL A 254 25.99 3.65 10.68
N MET A 255 24.94 2.98 10.17
CA MET A 255 24.16 1.97 10.89
C MET A 255 23.83 0.77 10.02
#